data_AF-A0A5M9JV75-F1
#
_entry.id   AF-A0A5M9JV75-F1
#
_cell.length_a   1.000
_cell.length_b   1.000
_cell.length_c   1.000
_cell.angle_alpha   90.00
_cell.angle_beta   90.00
_cell.angle_gamma   90.00
#
_symmetry.space_group_name_H-M   'P 1'
#
loop_
_entity.id
_entity.type
_entity.pdbx_description
1 polymer ?
#
loop_
_entity_poly.entity_id
_entity_poly.type
_entity_poly.pdbx_seq_one_letter_code
_entity_poly.pdbx_strand_id
1 'polypeptide(L)'
;MKTARVGLISHIGGHKFAGNVILYIPPDTTTMNGEAHPLAGCGVWYGRVESRHIEGIVQKTILEGKVIEEMFRGGVRQGGEILRI
;
A
#
# COMPACT_ATOMS: atom_id res chain seq x y z
N MET A 1 5.14 19.85 4.30
CA MET A 1 4.15 18.95 4.95
C MET A 1 3.87 17.81 3.99
N LYS A 2 4.09 16.54 4.39
CA LYS A 2 3.73 15.38 3.54
C LYS A 2 2.22 15.14 3.69
N THR A 3 1.53 14.87 2.59
CA THR A 3 0.07 14.64 2.57
C THR A 3 -0.23 13.36 1.81
N ALA A 4 -1.33 12.71 2.14
CA ALA A 4 -1.85 11.57 1.38
C ALA A 4 -3.15 11.99 0.67
N ARG A 5 -3.32 11.55 -0.57
CA ARG A 5 -4.59 11.70 -1.30
C ARG A 5 -5.40 10.43 -1.12
N VAL A 6 -6.64 10.57 -0.69
CA VAL A 6 -7.55 9.44 -0.47
C VAL A 6 -8.66 9.51 -1.51
N GLY A 7 -8.81 8.42 -2.27
CA GLY A 7 -9.90 8.24 -3.22
C GLY A 7 -10.81 7.10 -2.79
N LEU A 8 -12.07 7.15 -3.23
CA LEU A 8 -13.02 6.06 -3.04
C LEU A 8 -13.13 5.25 -4.32
N ILE A 9 -13.25 3.93 -4.16
CA ILE A 9 -13.52 2.99 -5.26
C ILE A 9 -14.86 2.31 -4.98
N SER A 10 -15.67 2.11 -6.03
CA SER A 10 -16.97 1.46 -5.89
C SER A 10 -16.82 -0.05 -5.64
N HIS A 11 -16.02 -0.73 -6.46
CA HIS A 11 -15.85 -2.17 -6.37
C HIS A 11 -14.53 -2.63 -7.00
N ILE A 12 -13.81 -3.54 -6.33
CA ILE A 12 -12.64 -4.22 -6.89
C ILE A 12 -12.47 -5.62 -6.31
N GLY A 13 -12.05 -6.56 -7.16
CA GLY A 13 -11.88 -7.96 -6.79
C GLY A 13 -13.21 -8.67 -6.50
N GLY A 14 -13.15 -9.79 -5.78
CA GLY A 14 -14.34 -10.55 -5.38
C GLY A 14 -14.67 -10.35 -3.90
N HIS A 15 -15.94 -10.53 -3.54
CA HIS A 15 -16.46 -10.31 -2.17
C HIS A 15 -15.73 -11.12 -1.08
N LYS A 16 -15.11 -12.27 -1.42
CA LYS A 16 -14.24 -13.07 -0.52
C LYS A 16 -13.09 -12.24 0.12
N PHE A 17 -12.81 -11.06 -0.42
CA PHE A 17 -11.71 -10.19 -0.02
C PHE A 17 -12.15 -8.72 0.16
N ALA A 18 -13.42 -8.48 0.49
CA ALA A 18 -13.95 -7.14 0.76
C ALA A 18 -13.12 -6.37 1.80
N GLY A 19 -13.26 -5.04 1.83
CA GLY A 19 -12.34 -4.17 2.58
C GLY A 19 -11.01 -4.01 1.85
N ASN A 20 -11.05 -3.54 0.59
CA ASN A 20 -9.84 -3.35 -0.21
C ASN A 20 -9.20 -1.98 0.07
N VAL A 21 -7.89 -1.96 0.24
CA VAL A 21 -7.07 -0.75 0.32
C VAL A 21 -5.93 -0.89 -0.69
N ILE A 22 -5.80 0.08 -1.59
CA ILE A 22 -4.74 0.10 -2.61
C ILE A 22 -3.90 1.34 -2.37
N LEU A 23 -2.61 1.12 -2.17
CA LEU A 23 -1.61 2.14 -1.86
C LEU A 23 -0.70 2.30 -3.07
N TYR A 24 -0.65 3.51 -3.63
CA TYR A 24 0.35 3.87 -4.63
C TYR A 24 1.36 4.79 -3.98
N ILE A 25 2.63 4.35 -3.96
CA ILE A 25 3.73 5.11 -3.39
C ILE A 25 4.49 5.78 -4.56
N PRO A 26 4.50 7.12 -4.65
CA PRO A 26 5.23 7.83 -5.70
C PRO A 26 6.72 7.45 -5.77
N PRO A 27 7.34 7.40 -6.96
CA PRO A 27 8.76 7.04 -7.14
C PRO A 27 9.75 7.94 -6.39
N ASP A 28 9.37 9.19 -6.13
CA ASP A 28 10.15 10.19 -5.41
C ASP A 28 9.86 10.22 -3.91
N THR A 29 9.06 9.27 -3.40
CA THR A 29 8.75 9.19 -1.97
C THR A 29 9.99 8.85 -1.17
N THR A 30 10.22 9.63 -0.12
CA THR A 30 11.29 9.40 0.85
C THR A 30 10.73 8.99 2.21
N THR A 31 11.54 8.26 2.99
CA THR A 31 11.28 7.99 4.41
C THR A 31 11.35 9.29 5.23
N MET A 32 11.08 9.20 6.53
CA MET A 32 11.25 10.34 7.44
C MET A 32 12.70 10.80 7.56
N ASN A 33 13.66 9.90 7.28
CA ASN A 33 15.10 10.17 7.37
C ASN A 33 15.68 10.70 6.05
N GLY A 34 14.84 10.92 5.03
CA GLY A 34 15.25 11.42 3.72
C GLY A 34 15.77 10.36 2.75
N GLU A 35 15.81 9.10 3.16
CA GLU A 35 16.21 7.98 2.29
C GLU A 35 15.08 7.62 1.31
N ALA A 36 15.42 6.94 0.21
CA ALA A 36 14.43 6.42 -0.72
C ALA A 36 13.47 5.45 0.01
N HIS A 37 12.17 5.63 -0.19
CA HIS A 37 11.18 4.73 0.41
C HIS A 37 11.31 3.32 -0.20
N PRO A 38 11.33 2.23 0.59
CA PRO A 38 11.53 0.87 0.06
C PRO A 38 10.48 0.42 -0.99
N LEU A 39 9.28 1.00 -0.90
CA LEU A 39 8.18 0.78 -1.84
C LEU A 39 8.00 1.93 -2.85
N ALA A 40 8.97 2.84 -3.00
CA ALA A 40 8.89 3.91 -3.98
C ALA A 40 8.61 3.37 -5.38
N GLY A 41 7.60 3.92 -6.04
CA GLY A 41 7.14 3.47 -7.36
C GLY A 41 6.30 2.19 -7.34
N CYS A 42 5.93 1.67 -6.17
CA CYS A 42 5.10 0.47 -6.04
C CYS A 42 3.62 0.80 -5.81
N GLY A 43 2.76 -0.04 -6.37
CA GLY A 43 1.38 -0.22 -5.95
C GLY A 43 1.25 -1.46 -5.07
N VAL A 44 0.64 -1.34 -3.89
CA VAL A 44 0.37 -2.44 -2.95
C VAL A 44 -1.12 -2.57 -2.72
N TRP A 45 -1.67 -3.78 -2.84
CA TRP A 45 -3.08 -4.05 -2.65
C TRP A 45 -3.30 -4.96 -1.44
N TYR A 46 -4.08 -4.46 -0.48
CA TYR A 46 -4.60 -5.22 0.65
C TYR A 46 -6.09 -5.52 0.50
N GLY A 47 -6.51 -6.66 1.06
CA GLY A 47 -7.91 -7.05 1.19
C GLY A 47 -8.22 -7.49 2.60
N ARG A 48 -9.51 -7.66 2.94
CA ARG A 48 -9.98 -7.96 4.31
C ARG A 48 -9.58 -6.90 5.34
N VAL A 49 -9.40 -5.66 4.90
CA VAL A 49 -9.05 -4.56 5.78
C VAL A 49 -10.27 -4.11 6.56
N GLU A 50 -10.20 -4.26 7.88
CA GLU A 50 -11.06 -3.62 8.87
C GLU A 50 -10.43 -2.35 9.46
N SER A 51 -11.23 -1.47 10.07
CA SER A 51 -10.77 -0.21 10.68
C SER A 51 -9.62 -0.38 11.67
N ARG A 52 -9.61 -1.49 12.45
CA ARG A 52 -8.55 -1.80 13.42
C ARG A 52 -7.16 -2.04 12.81
N HIS A 53 -7.05 -2.17 11.48
CA HIS A 53 -5.77 -2.38 10.79
C HIS A 53 -5.16 -1.09 10.26
N ILE A 54 -5.88 0.04 10.25
CA ILE A 54 -5.46 1.24 9.53
C ILE A 54 -4.16 1.80 10.09
N GLU A 55 -4.05 1.91 11.41
CA GLU A 55 -2.84 2.39 12.09
C GLU A 55 -1.65 1.49 11.76
N GLY A 56 -1.86 0.18 11.69
CA GLY A 56 -0.84 -0.80 11.29
C GLY A 56 -0.39 -0.61 9.83
N ILE A 57 -1.33 -0.39 8.91
CA ILE A 57 -1.03 -0.12 7.49
C ILE A 57 -0.23 1.18 7.33
N VAL A 58 -0.62 2.25 8.03
CA VAL A 58 0.10 3.52 8.00
C VAL A 58 1.53 3.32 8.51
N GLN A 59 1.68 2.73 9.69
CA GLN A 59 2.98 2.53 10.31
C GLN A 59 3.89 1.63 9.46
N LYS A 60 3.41 0.44 9.08
CA LYS A 60 4.23 -0.56 8.40
C LYS A 60 4.47 -0.21 6.94
N THR A 61 3.43 0.15 6.20
CA THR A 61 3.55 0.27 4.74
C THR A 61 3.89 1.68 4.29
N ILE A 62 3.25 2.71 4.87
CA ILE A 62 3.45 4.09 4.43
C ILE A 62 4.71 4.70 5.05
N LEU A 63 5.01 4.39 6.31
CA LEU A 63 6.17 4.96 7.02
C LEU A 63 7.42 4.08 6.95
N GLU A 64 7.29 2.78 7.18
CA GLU A 64 8.43 1.84 7.20
C GLU A 64 8.72 1.17 5.84
N GLY A 65 7.83 1.28 4.85
CA GLY A 65 8.00 0.62 3.55
C GLY A 65 7.92 -0.91 3.59
N LYS A 66 7.19 -1.48 4.55
CA LYS A 66 7.00 -2.93 4.71
C LYS A 66 5.59 -3.36 4.31
N VAL A 67 5.51 -4.48 3.62
CA VAL A 67 4.23 -5.10 3.25
C VAL A 67 3.74 -5.95 4.42
N ILE A 68 2.43 -5.91 4.69
CA ILE A 68 1.78 -6.80 5.67
C ILE A 68 1.28 -8.02 4.91
N GLU A 69 2.03 -9.11 4.98
CA GLU A 69 1.84 -10.33 4.17
C GLU A 69 0.45 -10.94 4.34
N GLU A 70 -0.09 -10.95 5.56
CA GLU A 70 -1.37 -11.59 5.88
C GLU A 70 -2.56 -10.94 5.16
N MET A 71 -2.44 -9.65 4.82
CA MET A 71 -3.47 -8.90 4.10
C MET A 71 -3.13 -8.73 2.61
N PHE A 72 -1.95 -9.14 2.17
CA PHE A 72 -1.45 -8.89 0.82
C PHE A 72 -2.25 -9.66 -0.25
N ARG A 73 -2.67 -8.92 -1.28
CA ARG A 73 -3.44 -9.45 -2.41
C ARG A 73 -2.68 -9.39 -3.72
N GLY A 74 -1.61 -8.60 -3.75
CA GLY A 74 -0.79 -8.38 -4.92
C GLY A 74 -0.17 -6.99 -4.88
N GLY A 75 0.83 -6.80 -5.73
CA GLY A 75 1.46 -5.51 -5.91
C GLY A 75 2.18 -5.47 -7.24
N VAL A 76 2.50 -4.26 -7.67
CA VAL A 76 3.21 -4.00 -8.91
C VAL A 76 4.28 -2.95 -8.67
N ARG A 77 5.41 -3.09 -9.35
CA ARG A 77 6.43 -2.06 -9.46
C ARG A 77 6.14 -1.18 -10.68
N GLN A 78 6.77 -0.03 -10.72
CA GLN A 78 6.83 0.79 -11.92
C GLN A 78 7.30 -0.05 -13.11
N GLY A 79 6.65 0.09 -14.27
CA GLY A 79 6.91 -0.76 -15.44
C GLY A 79 6.09 -2.05 -15.48
N GLY A 80 5.25 -2.32 -14.46
CA GLY A 80 4.31 -3.44 -14.46
C GLY A 80 4.87 -4.77 -13.96
N GLU A 81 6.11 -4.78 -13.46
CA GLU A 81 6.66 -5.95 -12.78
C GLU A 81 5.82 -6.33 -11.55
N ILE A 82 5.55 -7.63 -11.39
CA ILE A 82 4.80 -8.14 -10.25
C ILE A 82 5.68 -8.04 -8.99
N LEU A 83 5.15 -7.40 -7.95
CA LEU A 83 5.78 -7.40 -6.63
C LEU A 83 5.60 -8.78 -5.99
N ARG A 84 6.72 -9.45 -5.72
CA ARG A 84 6.80 -10.71 -4.99
C ARG A 84 7.36 -10.44 -3.59
N ILE A 85 6.74 -11.03 -2.58
CA ILE A 85 7.12 -10.95 -1.17
C ILE A 85 7.33 -12.35 -0.63
#